data_AF-A0A2E2QQU3-F1
#
_entry.id   AF-A0A2E2QQU3-F1
#
_cell.length_a   1.000
_cell.length_b   1.000
_cell.length_c   1.000
_cell.angle_alpha   90.00
_cell.angle_beta   90.00
_cell.angle_gamma   90.00
#
_symmetry.space_group_name_H-M   'P 1'
#
loop_
_entity.id
_entity.type
_entity.pdbx_description
1 polymer ?
#
loop_
_entity_poly.entity_id
_entity_poly.type
_entity_poly.pdbx_seq_one_letter_code
_entity_poly.pdbx_strand_id
1 'polypeptide(L)'
;MTSPADNLRSRWITFLAHLFLILVAWTVFIKYLFPVGFALVSDEAWTTYIYWDLWPAAHLWLAWALLVRPRYTLLLAIGMSVVEILIITTLFIWFLADPEWSIWRTNWFVNKVFVLAAFVLVLGTALYRPEALKGHSEQRIDGVDSN
;
A
#
# COMPACT_ATOMS: atom_id res chain seq x y z
N MET A 1 1.50 30.40 -9.69
CA MET A 1 2.85 29.85 -9.37
C MET A 1 2.68 28.97 -8.14
N THR A 2 2.98 27.68 -8.22
CA THR A 2 2.93 26.79 -7.04
C THR A 2 4.11 27.10 -6.13
N SER A 3 3.86 27.19 -4.82
CA SER A 3 4.93 27.36 -3.84
C SER A 3 5.91 26.18 -3.91
N PRO A 4 7.22 26.37 -3.64
CA PRO A 4 8.17 25.26 -3.50
C PRO A 4 7.68 24.14 -2.58
N ALA A 5 6.95 24.50 -1.51
CA ALA A 5 6.34 23.56 -0.57
C ALA A 5 5.23 22.71 -1.21
N ASP A 6 4.44 23.27 -2.12
CA ASP A 6 3.35 22.54 -2.79
C ASP A 6 3.89 21.57 -3.85
N ASN A 7 4.98 21.95 -4.52
CA ASN A 7 5.68 21.06 -5.45
C ASN A 7 6.29 19.86 -4.70
N LEU A 8 6.89 20.07 -3.53
CA LEU A 8 7.42 18.99 -2.69
C LEU A 8 6.32 18.07 -2.16
N ARG A 9 5.19 18.65 -1.72
CA ARG A 9 4.02 17.90 -1.26
C ARG A 9 3.45 17.01 -2.37
N SER A 10 3.30 17.55 -3.58
CA SER A 10 2.84 16.83 -4.76
C SER A 10 3.78 15.67 -5.12
N ARG A 11 5.11 15.90 -5.09
CA ARG A 11 6.11 14.85 -5.35
C ARG A 11 6.08 13.75 -4.30
N TRP A 12 5.91 14.09 -3.03
CA TRP A 12 5.84 13.10 -1.94
C TRP A 12 4.63 12.18 -2.08
N ILE A 13 3.42 12.72 -2.34
CA ILE A 13 2.22 11.91 -2.55
C ILE A 13 2.37 11.03 -3.80
N THR A 14 2.95 11.59 -4.87
CA THR A 14 3.27 10.83 -6.08
C THR A 14 4.22 9.68 -5.79
N PHE A 15 5.27 9.91 -5.00
CA PHE A 15 6.19 8.86 -4.55
C PHE A 15 5.46 7.74 -3.80
N LEU A 16 4.61 8.09 -2.82
CA LEU A 16 3.83 7.10 -2.08
C LEU A 16 2.93 6.28 -3.00
N ALA A 17 2.24 6.91 -3.95
CA ALA A 17 1.42 6.20 -4.92
C ALA A 17 2.23 5.20 -5.75
N HIS A 18 3.39 5.62 -6.26
CA HIS A 18 4.27 4.73 -7.05
C HIS A 18 4.86 3.61 -6.20
N LEU A 19 5.20 3.88 -4.94
CA LEU A 19 5.62 2.85 -4.00
C LEU A 19 4.54 1.76 -3.89
N PHE A 20 3.27 2.15 -3.72
CA PHE A 20 2.17 1.18 -3.69
C PHE A 20 2.01 0.43 -5.02
N LEU A 21 2.17 1.07 -6.17
CA LEU A 21 2.14 0.38 -7.48
C LEU A 21 3.24 -0.68 -7.59
N ILE A 22 4.45 -0.38 -7.12
CA ILE A 22 5.56 -1.34 -7.07
C ILE A 22 5.22 -2.50 -6.14
N LEU A 23 4.65 -2.22 -4.96
CA LEU A 23 4.24 -3.27 -4.01
C LEU A 23 3.12 -4.15 -4.55
N VAL A 24 2.17 -3.58 -5.29
CA VAL A 24 1.13 -4.34 -6.00
C VAL A 24 1.77 -5.25 -7.03
N ALA A 25 2.64 -4.73 -7.89
CA ALA A 25 3.33 -5.53 -8.90
C ALA A 25 4.15 -6.67 -8.27
N TRP A 26 4.88 -6.37 -7.19
CA TRP A 26 5.64 -7.37 -6.45
C TRP A 26 4.73 -8.42 -5.79
N THR A 27 3.63 -8.01 -5.18
CA THR A 27 2.66 -8.93 -4.58
C THR A 27 2.03 -9.83 -5.65
N VAL A 28 1.68 -9.28 -6.81
CA VAL A 28 1.18 -10.07 -7.95
C VAL A 28 2.22 -11.09 -8.41
N PHE A 29 3.48 -10.67 -8.49
CA PHE A 29 4.57 -11.56 -8.86
C PHE A 29 4.71 -12.73 -7.88
N ILE A 30 4.83 -12.47 -6.58
CA ILE A 30 5.06 -13.54 -5.58
C ILE A 30 3.84 -14.44 -5.35
N LYS A 31 2.61 -13.94 -5.55
CA LYS A 31 1.37 -14.68 -5.25
C LYS A 31 0.76 -15.40 -6.45
N TYR A 32 1.05 -14.94 -7.65
CA TYR A 32 0.45 -15.47 -8.87
C TYR A 32 1.52 -15.92 -9.86
N LEU A 33 2.40 -15.03 -10.32
CA LEU A 33 3.35 -15.38 -11.39
C LEU A 33 4.36 -16.44 -10.98
N PHE A 34 4.98 -16.29 -9.81
CA PHE A 34 5.98 -17.24 -9.30
C PHE A 34 5.36 -18.61 -8.96
N PRO A 35 4.22 -18.70 -8.25
CA PRO A 35 3.52 -19.97 -8.04
C PRO A 35 3.05 -20.66 -9.32
N VAL A 36 2.54 -19.91 -10.30
CA VAL A 36 2.16 -20.47 -11.61
C VAL A 36 3.38 -21.04 -12.32
N GLY A 37 4.49 -20.29 -12.38
CA GLY A 37 5.73 -20.77 -12.98
C GLY A 37 6.26 -22.03 -12.29
N PHE A 38 6.21 -22.07 -10.96
CA PHE A 38 6.58 -23.25 -10.18
C PHE A 38 5.70 -24.46 -10.47
N ALA A 39 4.37 -24.29 -10.49
CA ALA A 39 3.43 -25.38 -10.79
C ALA A 39 3.66 -25.97 -12.19
N LEU A 40 3.88 -25.12 -13.20
CA LEU A 40 4.14 -25.55 -14.58
C LEU A 40 5.45 -26.33 -14.73
N VAL A 41 6.49 -25.98 -13.97
CA VAL A 41 7.76 -26.72 -13.97
C VAL A 41 7.66 -28.05 -13.23
N SER A 42 6.75 -28.15 -12.27
CA SER A 42 6.53 -29.34 -11.45
C SER A 42 5.47 -30.30 -12.01
N ASP A 43 4.98 -30.08 -13.24
CA ASP A 43 3.88 -30.84 -13.87
C ASP A 43 2.59 -30.90 -13.01
N GLU A 44 2.35 -29.84 -12.22
CA GLU A 44 1.16 -29.70 -11.40
C GLU A 44 0.13 -28.76 -12.05
N ALA A 45 -1.12 -28.81 -11.58
CA ALA A 45 -2.13 -27.86 -12.02
C ALA A 45 -1.71 -26.41 -11.71
N TRP A 46 -1.82 -25.50 -12.69
CA TRP A 46 -1.33 -24.13 -12.58
C TRP A 46 -1.97 -23.32 -11.42
N THR A 47 -3.13 -23.73 -10.92
CA THR A 47 -3.82 -23.09 -9.80
C THR A 47 -3.41 -23.61 -8.42
N THR A 48 -2.63 -24.69 -8.33
CA THR A 48 -2.37 -25.42 -7.06
C THR A 48 -1.83 -24.51 -5.97
N TYR A 49 -0.94 -23.59 -6.33
CA TYR A 49 -0.21 -22.74 -5.38
C TYR A 49 -0.68 -21.27 -5.38
N ILE A 50 -1.79 -20.96 -6.07
CA ILE A 50 -2.30 -19.58 -6.15
C ILE A 50 -3.07 -19.23 -4.87
N TYR A 51 -2.61 -18.17 -4.20
CA TYR A 51 -3.33 -17.58 -3.08
C TYR A 51 -4.27 -16.49 -3.59
N TRP A 52 -5.57 -16.78 -3.59
CA TRP A 52 -6.61 -15.82 -3.99
C TRP A 52 -6.83 -14.77 -2.91
N ASP A 53 -6.15 -13.64 -3.04
CA ASP A 53 -6.26 -12.53 -2.11
C ASP A 53 -6.59 -11.21 -2.82
N LEU A 54 -7.47 -10.42 -2.21
CA LEU A 54 -7.92 -9.13 -2.75
C LEU A 54 -7.01 -7.95 -2.38
N TRP A 55 -5.95 -8.19 -1.60
CA TRP A 55 -5.05 -7.14 -1.11
C TRP A 55 -4.36 -6.33 -2.21
N PRO A 56 -3.86 -6.94 -3.32
CA PRO A 56 -3.29 -6.16 -4.42
C PRO A 56 -4.29 -5.16 -5.01
N ALA A 57 -5.57 -5.53 -5.11
CA ALA A 57 -6.61 -4.64 -5.59
C ALA A 57 -6.88 -3.49 -4.61
N ALA A 58 -6.90 -3.76 -3.30
CA ALA A 58 -7.04 -2.73 -2.26
C ALA A 58 -5.87 -1.73 -2.29
N HIS A 59 -4.63 -2.22 -2.40
CA HIS A 59 -3.44 -1.39 -2.51
C HIS A 59 -3.42 -0.55 -3.79
N LEU A 60 -3.87 -1.12 -4.91
CA LEU A 60 -4.01 -0.41 -6.18
C LEU A 60 -5.06 0.71 -6.07
N TRP A 61 -6.18 0.44 -5.39
CA TRP A 61 -7.20 1.46 -5.12
C TRP A 61 -6.65 2.61 -4.28
N LEU A 62 -5.86 2.33 -3.24
CA LEU A 62 -5.19 3.37 -2.45
C LEU A 62 -4.17 4.14 -3.29
N ALA A 63 -3.36 3.48 -4.11
CA ALA A 63 -2.42 4.15 -5.00
C ALA A 63 -3.12 5.12 -5.96
N TRP A 64 -4.22 4.67 -6.56
CA TRP A 64 -5.07 5.51 -7.40
C TRP A 64 -5.67 6.70 -6.62
N ALA A 65 -6.17 6.45 -5.41
CA ALA A 65 -6.75 7.50 -4.57
C ALA A 65 -5.69 8.55 -4.18
N LEU A 66 -4.43 8.16 -3.94
CA LEU A 66 -3.34 9.10 -3.67
C LEU A 66 -3.04 9.99 -4.90
N LEU A 67 -3.16 9.47 -6.12
CA LEU A 67 -2.94 10.24 -7.35
C LEU A 67 -4.11 11.18 -7.68
N VAL A 68 -5.34 10.66 -7.63
CA VAL A 68 -6.55 11.40 -8.05
C VAL A 68 -7.07 12.31 -6.93
N ARG A 69 -6.81 11.95 -5.68
CA ARG A 69 -7.27 12.63 -4.46
C ARG A 69 -8.80 12.87 -4.43
N PRO A 70 -9.64 11.81 -4.55
CA PRO A 70 -11.06 11.92 -4.23
C PRO A 70 -11.29 12.36 -2.77
N ARG A 71 -12.47 12.87 -2.43
CA ARG A 71 -12.78 13.42 -1.10
C ARG A 71 -12.53 12.43 0.06
N TYR A 72 -12.73 11.15 -0.19
CA TYR A 72 -12.55 10.11 0.82
C TYR A 72 -11.10 9.63 0.99
N THR A 73 -10.12 10.20 0.25
CA THR A 73 -8.72 9.71 0.25
C THR A 73 -8.11 9.70 1.64
N LEU A 74 -8.36 10.73 2.45
CA LEU A 74 -7.83 10.79 3.82
C LEU A 74 -8.38 9.67 4.69
N LEU A 75 -9.70 9.47 4.68
CA LEU A 75 -10.36 8.41 5.44
C LEU A 75 -9.93 7.02 4.96
N LEU A 76 -9.80 6.83 3.64
CA LEU A 76 -9.30 5.60 3.05
C LEU A 76 -7.86 5.32 3.48
N ALA A 77 -6.99 6.32 3.40
CA ALA A 77 -5.58 6.19 3.78
C ALA A 77 -5.44 5.82 5.26
N ILE A 78 -6.16 6.50 6.16
CA ILE A 78 -6.15 6.17 7.59
C ILE A 78 -6.70 4.77 7.83
N GLY A 79 -7.91 4.48 7.35
CA GLY A 79 -8.60 3.22 7.60
C GLY A 79 -7.81 2.02 7.08
N MET A 80 -7.33 2.09 5.83
CA MET A 80 -6.55 1.01 5.23
C MET A 80 -5.20 0.85 5.93
N SER A 81 -4.52 1.95 6.31
CA SER A 81 -3.24 1.85 7.02
C SER A 81 -3.39 1.22 8.40
N VAL A 82 -4.40 1.62 9.17
CA VAL A 82 -4.65 1.03 10.51
C VAL A 82 -4.93 -0.47 10.38
N VAL A 83 -5.81 -0.85 9.45
CA VAL A 83 -6.17 -2.26 9.23
C VAL A 83 -4.94 -3.07 8.82
N GLU A 84 -4.16 -2.62 7.84
CA GLU A 84 -3.00 -3.41 7.40
C GLU A 84 -1.86 -3.42 8.43
N ILE A 85 -1.62 -2.32 9.14
CA ILE A 85 -0.61 -2.32 10.21
C ILE A 85 -0.97 -3.34 11.28
N LEU A 86 -2.23 -3.41 11.71
CA LEU A 86 -2.70 -4.39 12.69
C LEU A 86 -2.52 -5.82 12.16
N ILE A 87 -3.01 -6.11 10.96
CA ILE A 87 -2.91 -7.44 10.34
C ILE A 87 -1.46 -7.88 10.22
N ILE A 88 -0.58 -7.04 9.68
CA ILE A 88 0.83 -7.40 9.44
C ILE A 88 1.58 -7.55 10.76
N THR A 89 1.34 -6.67 11.73
CA THR A 89 1.96 -6.79 13.05
C THR A 89 1.54 -8.08 13.73
N THR A 90 0.26 -8.46 13.67
CA THR A 90 -0.19 -9.77 14.16
C THR A 90 0.54 -10.88 13.41
N LEU A 91 0.54 -10.90 12.08
CA LEU A 91 1.24 -11.93 11.30
C LEU A 91 2.72 -12.05 11.66
N PHE A 92 3.41 -10.94 11.94
CA PHE A 92 4.79 -10.95 12.40
C PHE A 92 4.96 -11.50 13.80
N ILE A 93 4.08 -11.17 14.75
CA ILE A 93 4.12 -11.76 16.10
C ILE A 93 4.01 -13.28 16.02
N TRP A 94 3.08 -13.78 15.21
CA TRP A 94 2.88 -15.23 15.03
C TRP A 94 4.08 -15.88 14.32
N PHE A 95 4.63 -15.24 13.29
CA PHE A 95 5.80 -15.77 12.58
C PHE A 95 7.07 -15.78 13.45
N LEU A 96 7.31 -14.72 14.23
CA LEU A 96 8.51 -14.61 15.07
C LEU A 96 8.46 -15.51 16.30
N ALA A 97 7.28 -15.99 16.69
CA ALA A 97 7.14 -16.96 17.78
C ALA A 97 7.75 -18.33 17.43
N ASP A 98 7.68 -18.74 16.16
CA ASP A 98 8.27 -19.99 15.67
C ASP A 98 8.69 -19.83 14.19
N PRO A 99 9.85 -19.19 13.92
CA PRO A 99 10.21 -18.77 12.58
C PRO A 99 10.75 -19.93 11.73
N GLU A 100 10.10 -20.18 10.59
CA GLU A 100 10.56 -21.10 9.56
C GLU A 100 11.04 -20.31 8.33
N TRP A 101 12.31 -20.46 7.97
CA TRP A 101 12.95 -19.70 6.90
C TRP A 101 13.13 -20.53 5.62
N SER A 102 12.03 -20.76 4.91
CA SER A 102 12.04 -21.24 3.52
C SER A 102 12.06 -20.08 2.53
N ILE A 103 12.39 -20.35 1.26
CA ILE A 103 12.35 -19.33 0.19
C ILE A 103 10.98 -18.66 0.07
N TRP A 104 9.90 -19.40 0.30
CA TRP A 104 8.52 -18.91 0.30
C TRP A 104 8.24 -17.99 1.48
N ARG A 105 8.60 -18.42 2.69
CA ARG A 105 8.45 -17.63 3.92
C ARG A 105 9.30 -16.36 3.91
N THR A 106 10.53 -16.43 3.41
CA THR A 106 11.41 -15.27 3.25
C THR A 106 10.83 -14.25 2.27
N ASN A 107 10.36 -14.68 1.09
CA ASN A 107 9.72 -13.78 0.13
C ASN A 107 8.46 -13.13 0.71
N TRP A 108 7.64 -13.90 1.42
CA TRP A 108 6.48 -13.38 2.14
C TRP A 108 6.87 -12.36 3.22
N PHE A 109 7.88 -12.67 4.03
CA PHE A 109 8.36 -11.81 5.12
C PHE A 109 8.85 -10.47 4.57
N VAL A 110 9.74 -10.51 3.57
CA VAL A 110 10.27 -9.31 2.91
C VAL A 110 9.13 -8.46 2.34
N ASN A 111 8.17 -9.06 1.64
CA ASN A 111 7.00 -8.34 1.15
C ASN A 111 6.24 -7.66 2.29
N LYS A 112 5.97 -8.36 3.39
CA LYS A 112 5.25 -7.80 4.53
C LYS A 112 6.01 -6.66 5.22
N VAL A 113 7.34 -6.70 5.25
CA VAL A 113 8.15 -5.58 5.79
C VAL A 113 7.96 -4.33 4.93
N PHE A 114 8.05 -4.45 3.61
CA PHE A 114 7.87 -3.30 2.72
C PHE A 114 6.45 -2.76 2.74
N VAL A 115 5.44 -3.64 2.75
CA VAL A 115 4.03 -3.22 2.87
C VAL A 115 3.78 -2.51 4.19
N LEU A 116 4.30 -3.02 5.31
CA LEU A 116 4.19 -2.36 6.61
C LEU A 116 4.85 -0.97 6.60
N ALA A 117 6.07 -0.86 6.07
CA ALA A 117 6.77 0.41 5.96
C ALA A 117 5.96 1.43 5.13
N ALA A 118 5.40 1.01 4.00
CA ALA A 118 4.58 1.89 3.16
C ALA A 118 3.32 2.39 3.88
N PHE A 119 2.62 1.53 4.62
CA PHE A 119 1.45 1.94 5.39
C PHE A 119 1.79 2.83 6.59
N VAL A 120 2.94 2.62 7.25
CA VAL A 120 3.42 3.55 8.27
C VAL A 120 3.69 4.94 7.67
N LEU A 121 4.30 5.01 6.48
CA LEU A 121 4.54 6.27 5.78
C LEU A 121 3.24 6.97 5.38
N VAL A 122 2.26 6.22 4.88
CA VAL A 122 0.93 6.76 4.52
C VAL A 122 0.19 7.26 5.76
N LEU A 123 0.15 6.47 6.84
CA LEU A 123 -0.50 6.88 8.09
C LEU A 123 0.18 8.12 8.68
N GLY A 124 1.51 8.13 8.74
CA GLY A 124 2.26 9.31 9.18
C GLY A 124 1.95 10.54 8.31
N THR A 125 1.86 10.36 7.00
CA THR A 125 1.46 11.46 6.10
C THR A 125 0.05 11.94 6.38
N ALA A 126 -0.91 11.03 6.61
CA ALA A 126 -2.28 11.36 6.92
C ALA A 126 -2.45 12.11 8.25
N LEU A 127 -1.66 11.75 9.26
CA LEU A 127 -1.73 12.36 10.60
C LEU A 127 -0.98 13.69 10.69
N TYR A 128 0.22 13.78 10.11
CA TYR A 128 1.05 14.99 10.22
C TYR A 128 0.81 16.00 9.09
N ARG A 129 0.25 15.57 7.96
CA ARG A 129 0.02 16.41 6.77
C ARG A 129 -1.33 16.07 6.10
N PRO A 130 -2.47 16.13 6.82
CA PRO A 130 -3.77 15.73 6.28
C PRO A 130 -4.16 16.53 5.02
N GLU A 131 -3.77 17.81 4.95
CA GLU A 131 -4.02 18.69 3.80
C GLU A 131 -3.39 18.20 2.49
N ALA A 132 -2.37 17.34 2.56
CA ALA A 132 -1.79 16.73 1.37
C ALA A 132 -2.74 15.72 0.70
N LEU A 133 -3.63 15.12 1.49
CA LEU A 133 -4.53 14.03 1.10
C LEU A 133 -5.99 14.47 0.94
N LYS A 134 -6.37 15.65 1.44
CA LYS A 134 -7.72 16.21 1.22
C LYS A 134 -8.01 16.41 -0.26
N GLY A 135 -9.28 16.27 -0.62
CA GLY A 135 -9.72 16.41 -2.01
C GLY A 135 -9.69 17.86 -2.49
N HIS A 136 -9.49 18.05 -3.80
CA HIS A 136 -9.39 19.38 -4.43
C HIS A 136 -10.59 20.32 -4.18
N SER A 137 -11.76 19.79 -3.81
CA SER A 137 -12.95 20.60 -3.51
C SER A 137 -13.00 21.17 -2.08
N GLU A 138 -12.33 20.54 -1.12
CA GLU A 138 -12.35 21.00 0.29
C GLU A 138 -11.36 22.16 0.49
N GLN A 139 -10.19 22.12 -0.17
CA GLN A 139 -9.24 23.24 -0.17
C GLN A 139 -9.83 24.55 -0.72
N ARG A 140 -10.88 24.48 -1.55
CA ARG A 140 -11.55 25.66 -2.12
C ARG A 140 -12.52 26.31 -1.12
N ILE A 141 -13.07 25.56 -0.18
CA ILE A 141 -14.05 26.09 0.80
C ILE A 141 -13.30 26.74 1.95
N ASP A 142 -12.26 26.09 2.49
CA ASP A 142 -11.44 26.63 3.58
C ASP A 142 -10.73 27.96 3.21
N GLY A 143 -10.44 28.17 1.92
CA GLY A 143 -9.82 29.39 1.40
C GLY A 143 -10.79 30.55 1.09
N VAL A 144 -12.11 30.31 1.10
CA VAL A 144 -13.13 31.35 0.87
C VAL A 144 -13.60 31.96 2.18
N ASP A 145 -13.60 31.19 3.26
CA ASP A 145 -14.05 31.64 4.58
C ASP A 145 -12.95 32.36 5.39
N SER A 146 -11.76 32.52 4.80
CA SER A 146 -10.58 33.14 5.41
C SER A 146 -10.14 34.47 4.77
N ASN A 147 -10.96 35.04 3.87
CA ASN A 147 -10.82 36.40 3.32
C ASN A 147 -11.96 37.31 3.80
#